data_AF-A0A564Z7U8-F1
#
_entry.id   AF-A0A564Z7U8-F1
#
_cell.length_a   1.000
_cell.length_b   1.000
_cell.length_c   1.000
_cell.angle_alpha   90.00
_cell.angle_beta   90.00
_cell.angle_gamma   90.00
#
_symmetry.space_group_name_H-M   'P 1'
#
loop_
_entity.id
_entity.type
_entity.pdbx_description
1 polymer ?
#
loop_
_entity_poly.entity_id
_entity_poly.type
_entity_poly.pdbx_seq_one_letter_code
_entity_poly.pdbx_strand_id
1 'polypeptide(L)'
;MIECDSRCKPNLLKLLHFYNIRKKVSISEEPSIQALSSFKPSEEELNFPYALFVKMDPRPVRGWSWRMLAPLDAVPKPDDSSINNEAHYKRVRYCLGLPEGAAEFKANDGLPLEANADICFGISFNKGCYVGQELTARSRFVGVIRKRIAPVVFKLPVDPSSIPIESPIYRISSSNNTLIGNRPVGWVRGIEDPLVDSSKQQVGLALLRMAECAEAISKGDHLWVDASGAAAPVSAGSIIGSSRNRIVYPFAPFWWEDNIAVGIPRMANPLSEAIPSSPC
;
A
#
# COMPACT_ATOMS: atom_id res chain seq x y z
N MET A 1 8.74 -14.63 15.88
CA MET A 1 7.73 -15.04 14.89
C MET A 1 7.94 -14.26 13.60
N ILE A 2 7.55 -14.81 12.45
CA ILE A 2 7.53 -14.09 11.17
C ILE A 2 6.06 -14.01 10.74
N GLU A 3 5.49 -12.81 10.76
CA GLU A 3 4.17 -12.54 10.22
C GLU A 3 4.28 -12.39 8.69
N CYS A 4 3.39 -13.04 7.94
CA CYS A 4 3.33 -12.92 6.49
C CYS A 4 1.90 -13.12 5.98
N ASP A 5 1.66 -12.69 4.73
CA ASP A 5 0.40 -12.97 4.04
C ASP A 5 0.16 -14.49 3.98
N SER A 6 -1.04 -14.92 4.38
CA SER A 6 -1.43 -16.33 4.43
C SER A 6 -1.29 -17.03 3.08
N ARG A 7 -1.49 -16.30 1.97
CA ARG A 7 -1.33 -16.81 0.59
C ARG A 7 0.14 -17.03 0.22
N CYS A 8 1.05 -16.29 0.84
CA CYS A 8 2.49 -16.40 0.60
C CYS A 8 3.18 -17.44 1.51
N LYS A 9 2.53 -17.86 2.59
CA LYS A 9 3.09 -18.79 3.59
C LYS A 9 3.74 -20.05 2.98
N PRO A 10 3.12 -20.79 2.03
CA PRO A 10 3.76 -21.99 1.47
C PRO A 10 5.07 -21.69 0.75
N ASN A 11 5.12 -20.60 -0.01
CA ASN A 11 6.31 -20.18 -0.74
C ASN A 11 7.40 -19.68 0.21
N LEU A 12 7.02 -18.95 1.26
CA LEU A 12 7.95 -18.49 2.30
C LEU A 12 8.59 -19.65 3.04
N LEU A 13 7.80 -20.65 3.47
CA LEU A 13 8.34 -21.86 4.14
C LEU A 13 9.33 -22.59 3.25
N LYS A 14 8.98 -22.80 1.98
CA LYS A 14 9.88 -23.42 1.00
C LYS A 14 11.20 -22.65 0.88
N LEU A 15 11.15 -21.32 0.82
CA LEU A 15 12.33 -20.46 0.74
C LEU A 15 13.19 -20.54 2.01
N LEU A 16 12.56 -20.50 3.19
CA LEU A 16 13.27 -20.59 4.46
C LEU A 16 13.96 -21.95 4.61
N HIS A 17 13.28 -23.06 4.29
CA HIS A 17 13.88 -24.40 4.32
C HIS A 17 15.04 -24.55 3.33
N PHE A 18 14.92 -23.97 2.13
CA PHE A 18 16.02 -23.95 1.16
C PHE A 18 17.29 -23.30 1.73
N TYR A 19 17.15 -22.18 2.45
CA TYR A 19 18.28 -21.50 3.10
C TYR A 19 18.67 -22.07 4.48
N ASN A 20 17.96 -23.09 4.98
CA ASN A 20 18.20 -23.69 6.31
C ASN A 20 19.12 -24.92 6.28
N ILE A 21 19.62 -25.31 5.10
CA ILE A 21 20.54 -26.45 4.95
C ILE A 21 21.78 -26.23 5.83
N ARG A 22 22.09 -27.22 6.68
CA ARG A 22 23.21 -27.23 7.65
C ARG A 22 23.13 -26.16 8.74
N LYS A 23 21.99 -25.48 8.91
CA LYS A 23 21.76 -24.54 10.02
C LYS A 23 20.98 -25.23 11.14
N LYS A 24 21.27 -24.86 12.39
CA LYS A 24 20.60 -25.37 13.59
C LYS A 24 19.38 -24.51 13.94
N VAL A 25 18.44 -24.38 13.01
CA VAL A 25 17.21 -23.58 13.21
C VAL A 25 15.99 -24.46 12.90
N SER A 26 15.03 -24.50 13.81
CA SER A 26 13.72 -25.12 13.57
C SER A 26 12.78 -24.09 12.95
N ILE A 27 12.04 -24.50 11.92
CA ILE A 27 11.05 -23.67 11.23
C ILE A 27 9.76 -24.48 11.18
N SER A 28 8.70 -23.91 11.73
CA SER A 28 7.37 -24.52 11.75
C SER A 28 6.30 -23.43 11.63
N GLU A 29 5.09 -23.85 11.24
CA GLU A 29 3.92 -23.00 11.35
C GLU A 29 3.45 -22.88 12.79
N GLU A 30 2.77 -21.78 13.11
CA GLU A 30 2.18 -21.53 14.42
C GLU A 30 0.72 -21.10 14.25
N PRO A 31 -0.21 -22.07 14.06
CA PRO A 31 -1.63 -21.78 13.80
C PRO A 31 -2.40 -21.43 15.08
N SER A 32 -1.81 -21.64 16.26
CA SER A 32 -2.48 -21.35 17.53
C SER A 32 -2.47 -19.86 17.89
N ILE A 33 -1.75 -19.03 17.13
CA ILE A 33 -1.61 -17.59 17.37
C ILE A 33 -2.25 -16.81 16.23
N GLN A 34 -3.00 -15.77 16.59
CA GLN A 34 -3.57 -14.80 15.67
C GLN A 34 -2.89 -13.44 15.82
N ALA A 35 -2.64 -12.79 14.67
CA ALA A 35 -2.19 -11.40 14.62
C ALA A 35 -3.39 -10.46 14.50
N LEU A 36 -3.37 -9.40 15.31
CA LEU A 36 -4.43 -8.42 15.42
C LEU A 36 -3.87 -7.01 15.29
N SER A 37 -4.70 -6.10 14.81
CA SER A 37 -4.38 -4.68 14.68
C SER A 37 -5.42 -3.83 15.40
N SER A 38 -4.96 -2.84 16.17
CA SER A 38 -5.84 -1.83 16.79
C SER A 38 -5.28 -0.44 16.57
N PHE A 39 -6.14 0.52 16.19
CA PHE A 39 -5.73 1.92 15.99
C PHE A 39 -5.50 2.65 17.30
N LYS A 40 -6.41 2.42 18.24
CA LYS A 40 -6.41 3.05 19.55
C LYS A 40 -6.78 1.98 20.58
N PRO A 41 -5.82 1.15 20.98
CA PRO A 41 -6.12 0.07 21.90
C PRO A 41 -6.61 0.63 23.23
N SER A 42 -7.63 0.00 23.82
CA SER A 42 -8.05 0.28 25.19
C SER A 42 -6.97 -0.13 26.19
N GLU A 43 -7.06 0.33 27.43
CA GLU A 43 -6.15 -0.16 28.49
C GLU A 43 -6.26 -1.67 28.69
N GLU A 44 -7.45 -2.25 28.47
CA GLU A 44 -7.68 -3.69 28.53
C GLU A 44 -6.96 -4.43 27.38
N GLU A 45 -6.99 -3.89 26.16
CA GLU A 45 -6.27 -4.46 25.01
C GLU A 45 -4.75 -4.36 25.19
N LEU A 46 -4.25 -3.26 25.74
CA LEU A 46 -2.83 -3.07 26.03
C LEU A 46 -2.33 -4.04 27.11
N ASN A 47 -3.20 -4.41 28.06
CA ASN A 47 -2.90 -5.31 29.16
C ASN A 47 -3.58 -6.69 28.98
N PHE A 48 -3.91 -7.06 27.74
CA PHE A 48 -4.65 -8.29 27.48
C PHE A 48 -3.86 -9.50 28.01
N PRO A 49 -4.37 -10.24 29.00
CA PRO A 49 -3.55 -11.17 29.80
C PRO A 49 -3.02 -12.35 29.00
N TYR A 50 -3.66 -12.66 27.87
CA TYR A 50 -3.24 -13.74 26.98
C TYR A 50 -2.40 -13.24 25.80
N ALA A 51 -2.19 -11.94 25.63
CA ALA A 51 -1.35 -11.43 24.56
C ALA A 51 0.11 -11.86 24.79
N LEU A 52 0.70 -12.48 23.78
CA LEU A 52 2.13 -12.83 23.74
C LEU A 52 2.98 -11.61 23.37
N PHE A 53 2.37 -10.64 22.70
CA PHE A 53 3.03 -9.45 22.19
C PHE A 53 1.99 -8.35 21.98
N VAL A 54 2.27 -7.14 22.48
CA VAL A 54 1.52 -5.92 22.16
C VAL A 54 2.53 -4.79 21.99
N LYS A 55 2.66 -4.26 20.78
CA LYS A 55 3.55 -3.12 20.48
C LYS A 55 2.96 -2.26 19.37
N MET A 56 3.44 -1.03 19.26
CA MET A 56 3.20 -0.21 18.08
C MET A 56 3.70 -0.92 16.82
N ASP A 57 2.98 -0.74 15.72
CA ASP A 57 3.40 -1.15 14.39
C ASP A 57 4.80 -0.57 14.07
N PRO A 58 5.72 -1.38 13.53
CA PRO A 58 7.10 -0.94 13.30
C PRO A 58 7.25 0.10 12.18
N ARG A 59 6.22 0.30 11.34
CA ARG A 59 6.24 1.31 10.27
C ARG A 59 6.18 2.72 10.92
N PRO A 60 6.96 3.71 10.45
CA PRO A 60 7.17 4.98 11.15
C PRO A 60 6.03 6.00 10.96
N VAL A 61 4.79 5.54 10.99
CA VAL A 61 3.62 6.40 10.88
C VAL A 61 3.10 6.73 12.27
N ARG A 62 3.25 7.99 12.68
CA ARG A 62 2.81 8.44 14.01
C ARG A 62 1.30 8.27 14.17
N GLY A 63 0.89 7.65 15.27
CA GLY A 63 -0.52 7.41 15.58
C GLY A 63 -1.20 6.34 14.73
N TRP A 64 -0.43 5.52 13.99
CA TRP A 64 -0.97 4.50 13.10
C TRP A 64 -1.66 3.36 13.87
N SER A 65 -0.97 2.27 14.16
CA SER A 65 -1.63 1.12 14.78
C SER A 65 -0.70 0.39 15.74
N TRP A 66 -1.33 -0.45 16.54
CA TRP A 66 -0.72 -1.43 17.40
C TRP A 66 -0.89 -2.81 16.78
N ARG A 67 0.12 -3.65 17.00
CA ARG A 67 0.14 -5.07 16.66
C ARG A 67 0.06 -5.87 17.93
N MET A 68 -0.88 -6.81 17.94
CA MET A 68 -1.07 -7.77 19.01
C MET A 68 -0.96 -9.20 18.46
N LEU A 69 -0.26 -10.07 19.19
CA LEU A 69 -0.26 -11.50 18.95
C LEU A 69 -0.89 -12.18 20.15
N ALA A 70 -1.95 -12.95 19.94
CA ALA A 70 -2.69 -13.63 21.00
C ALA A 70 -3.08 -15.06 20.58
N PRO A 71 -3.25 -16.00 21.53
CA PRO A 71 -3.83 -17.31 21.27
C PRO A 71 -5.19 -17.19 20.57
N LEU A 72 -5.39 -17.98 19.52
CA LEU A 72 -6.59 -17.96 18.67
C LEU A 72 -7.88 -18.17 19.45
N ASP A 73 -7.84 -18.98 20.51
CA ASP A 73 -8.96 -19.27 21.40
C ASP A 73 -9.28 -18.13 22.39
N ALA A 74 -8.32 -17.25 22.65
CA ALA A 74 -8.48 -16.06 23.48
C ALA A 74 -8.99 -14.84 22.70
N VAL A 75 -8.86 -14.85 21.36
CA VAL A 75 -9.34 -13.75 20.52
C VAL A 75 -10.87 -13.79 20.40
N PRO A 76 -11.57 -12.67 20.66
CA PRO A 76 -13.02 -12.59 20.42
C PRO A 76 -13.34 -12.95 18.97
N LYS A 77 -14.35 -13.81 18.78
CA LYS A 77 -14.77 -14.20 17.43
C LYS A 77 -15.25 -12.96 16.65
N PRO A 78 -14.98 -12.89 15.35
CA PRO A 78 -15.47 -11.80 14.52
C PRO A 78 -17.00 -11.77 14.56
N ASP A 79 -17.58 -10.60 14.79
CA ASP A 79 -19.01 -10.32 14.63
C ASP A 79 -19.24 -9.54 13.31
N ASP A 80 -20.47 -9.16 12.99
CA ASP A 80 -20.76 -8.40 11.77
C ASP A 80 -20.03 -7.03 11.73
N SER A 81 -19.61 -6.49 12.87
CA SER A 81 -18.80 -5.27 12.93
C SER A 81 -17.36 -5.48 12.43
N SER A 82 -16.86 -6.73 12.49
CA SER A 82 -15.49 -7.07 12.06
C SER A 82 -15.24 -6.89 10.55
N ILE A 83 -16.24 -7.11 9.70
CA ILE A 83 -16.14 -6.87 8.24
C ILE A 83 -15.93 -5.37 7.98
N ASN A 84 -16.62 -4.52 8.72
CA ASN A 84 -16.44 -3.07 8.65
C ASN A 84 -15.04 -2.66 9.16
N ASN A 85 -14.51 -3.38 10.14
CA ASN A 85 -13.17 -3.12 10.69
C ASN A 85 -12.04 -3.46 9.71
N GLU A 86 -12.12 -4.56 8.95
CA GLU A 86 -11.09 -4.89 7.94
C GLU A 86 -11.10 -3.89 6.77
N ALA A 87 -12.28 -3.54 6.26
CA ALA A 87 -12.43 -2.53 5.21
C ALA A 87 -11.92 -1.16 5.67
N HIS A 88 -12.28 -0.75 6.89
CA HIS A 88 -11.76 0.47 7.50
C HIS A 88 -10.23 0.42 7.66
N TYR A 89 -9.69 -0.73 8.12
CA TYR A 89 -8.26 -0.91 8.28
C TYR A 89 -7.50 -0.75 6.97
N LYS A 90 -7.98 -1.41 5.91
CA LYS A 90 -7.45 -1.31 4.55
C LYS A 90 -7.54 0.13 4.02
N ARG A 91 -8.67 0.81 4.20
CA ARG A 91 -8.83 2.22 3.80
C ARG A 91 -7.77 3.10 4.46
N VAL A 92 -7.59 3.02 5.78
CA VAL A 92 -6.64 3.90 6.47
C VAL A 92 -5.20 3.57 6.05
N ARG A 93 -4.85 2.28 5.83
CA ARG A 93 -3.56 1.91 5.22
C ARG A 93 -3.34 2.57 3.88
N TYR A 94 -4.37 2.56 3.02
CA TYR A 94 -4.30 3.19 1.71
C TYR A 94 -4.13 4.70 1.81
N CYS A 95 -4.89 5.38 2.69
CA CYS A 95 -4.69 6.81 2.94
C CYS A 95 -3.26 7.13 3.44
N LEU A 96 -2.61 6.19 4.13
CA LEU A 96 -1.24 6.35 4.61
C LEU A 96 -0.17 5.87 3.62
N GLY A 97 -0.56 5.33 2.46
CA GLY A 97 0.38 4.78 1.48
C GLY A 97 1.13 3.54 1.98
N LEU A 98 0.49 2.72 2.82
CA LEU A 98 1.08 1.53 3.45
C LEU A 98 0.63 0.24 2.72
N PRO A 99 1.43 -0.28 1.79
CA PRO A 99 1.13 -1.57 1.16
C PRO A 99 1.27 -2.73 2.15
N GLU A 100 0.38 -3.71 2.05
CA GLU A 100 0.33 -4.93 2.85
C GLU A 100 -0.21 -6.10 2.03
N GLY A 101 0.39 -7.27 2.17
CA GLY A 101 -0.06 -8.48 1.49
C GLY A 101 0.32 -8.60 0.00
N ALA A 102 0.14 -9.80 -0.54
CA ALA A 102 0.68 -10.23 -1.82
C ALA A 102 0.19 -9.42 -3.03
N ALA A 103 -1.05 -8.93 -2.98
CA ALA A 103 -1.68 -8.21 -4.09
C ALA A 103 -1.13 -6.79 -4.25
N GLU A 104 -0.67 -6.18 -3.15
CA GLU A 104 -0.24 -4.78 -3.13
C GLU A 104 1.26 -4.63 -3.50
N PHE A 105 2.01 -5.73 -3.48
CA PHE A 105 3.41 -5.78 -3.92
C PHE A 105 3.55 -6.42 -5.31
N LYS A 106 4.56 -5.98 -6.06
CA LYS A 106 4.93 -6.66 -7.31
C LYS A 106 5.69 -7.95 -6.98
N ALA A 107 5.02 -9.09 -7.08
CA ALA A 107 5.62 -10.39 -6.80
C ALA A 107 6.84 -10.66 -7.71
N ASN A 108 7.93 -11.20 -7.13
CA ASN A 108 9.19 -11.62 -7.77
C ASN A 108 10.03 -10.56 -8.49
N ASP A 109 9.41 -9.46 -8.96
CA ASP A 109 10.06 -8.43 -9.77
C ASP A 109 10.10 -7.05 -9.09
N GLY A 110 9.47 -6.90 -7.93
CA GLY A 110 9.43 -5.65 -7.18
C GLY A 110 10.75 -5.38 -6.46
N LEU A 111 11.24 -4.14 -6.54
CA LEU A 111 12.33 -3.69 -5.67
C LEU A 111 11.76 -3.28 -4.31
N PRO A 112 12.39 -3.61 -3.18
CA PRO A 112 11.95 -3.16 -1.86
C PRO A 112 11.81 -1.63 -1.75
N LEU A 113 12.64 -0.87 -2.48
CA LEU A 113 12.57 0.59 -2.54
C LEU A 113 11.30 1.10 -3.25
N GLU A 114 10.79 0.34 -4.23
CA GLU A 114 9.51 0.64 -4.87
C GLU A 114 8.35 0.45 -3.89
N ALA A 115 8.51 -0.45 -2.92
CA ALA A 115 7.59 -0.70 -1.83
C ALA A 115 7.81 0.21 -0.60
N ASN A 116 8.63 1.26 -0.72
CA ASN A 116 8.94 2.20 0.35
C ASN A 116 9.66 1.59 1.57
N ALA A 117 10.31 0.44 1.42
CA ALA A 117 10.98 -0.22 2.54
C ALA A 117 12.15 0.61 3.13
N ASP A 118 12.70 1.58 2.38
CA ASP A 118 13.68 2.55 2.87
C ASP A 118 13.09 3.54 3.88
N ILE A 119 11.86 3.99 3.65
CA ILE A 119 11.17 4.97 4.51
C ILE A 119 10.24 4.29 5.52
N CYS A 120 9.97 2.99 5.38
CA CYS A 120 9.18 2.18 6.31
C CYS A 120 10.04 1.36 7.31
N PHE A 121 11.33 1.67 7.45
CA PHE A 121 12.29 0.91 8.28
C PHE A 121 12.41 -0.59 7.92
N GLY A 122 12.07 -0.96 6.68
CA GLY A 122 12.17 -2.34 6.18
C GLY A 122 13.55 -2.72 5.65
N ILE A 123 14.45 -1.75 5.43
CA ILE A 123 15.83 -1.99 5.00
C ILE A 123 16.80 -1.22 5.90
N SER A 124 17.87 -1.91 6.33
CA SER A 124 19.06 -1.27 6.87
C SER A 124 20.18 -1.33 5.83
N PHE A 125 20.82 -0.19 5.58
CA PHE A 125 22.02 -0.08 4.75
C PHE A 125 23.32 -0.28 5.54
N ASN A 126 23.22 -0.35 6.88
CA ASN A 126 24.34 -0.45 7.80
C ASN A 126 24.45 -1.85 8.46
N LYS A 127 23.80 -2.87 7.87
CA LYS A 127 23.86 -4.26 8.33
C LYS A 127 24.76 -5.12 7.45
N GLY A 128 25.06 -6.34 7.91
CA GLY A 128 25.77 -7.35 7.14
C GLY A 128 25.01 -7.84 5.91
N CYS A 129 25.65 -8.75 5.15
CA CYS A 129 25.15 -9.18 3.84
C CYS A 129 23.79 -9.88 3.89
N TYR A 130 22.91 -9.57 2.92
CA TYR A 130 21.63 -10.24 2.73
C TYR A 130 21.29 -10.41 1.24
N VAL A 131 20.40 -11.34 0.92
CA VAL A 131 20.01 -11.65 -0.46
C VAL A 131 19.40 -10.43 -1.14
N GLY A 132 19.92 -10.06 -2.31
CA GLY A 132 19.44 -8.92 -3.10
C GLY A 132 19.95 -7.55 -2.63
N GLN A 133 20.92 -7.52 -1.71
CA GLN A 133 21.51 -6.27 -1.19
C GLN A 133 22.16 -5.44 -2.28
N GLU A 134 22.94 -6.04 -3.19
CA GLU A 134 23.73 -5.32 -4.19
C GLU A 134 22.83 -4.48 -5.11
N LEU A 135 21.74 -5.08 -5.59
CA LEU A 135 20.75 -4.39 -6.44
C LEU A 135 20.02 -3.28 -5.66
N THR A 136 19.66 -3.56 -4.41
CA THR A 136 18.98 -2.60 -3.54
C THR A 136 19.89 -1.40 -3.23
N ALA A 137 21.13 -1.65 -2.81
CA ALA A 137 22.11 -0.62 -2.48
C ALA A 137 22.48 0.22 -3.71
N ARG A 138 22.71 -0.41 -4.86
CA ARG A 138 22.95 0.30 -6.13
C ARG A 138 21.80 1.24 -6.47
N SER A 139 20.57 0.76 -6.36
CA SER A 139 19.37 1.56 -6.65
C SER A 139 19.23 2.75 -5.68
N ARG A 140 19.66 2.62 -4.42
CA ARG A 140 19.61 3.69 -3.42
C ARG A 140 20.72 4.74 -3.58
N PHE A 141 21.97 4.32 -3.78
CA PHE A 141 23.14 5.19 -3.71
C PHE A 141 23.60 5.72 -5.07
N VAL A 142 23.37 4.97 -6.15
CA VAL A 142 23.77 5.36 -7.51
C VAL A 142 22.57 5.89 -8.29
N GLY A 143 21.38 5.35 -8.00
CA GLY A 143 20.15 5.70 -8.69
C GLY A 143 19.26 6.70 -7.94
N VAL A 144 18.26 7.18 -8.66
CA VAL A 144 17.07 7.81 -8.06
C VAL A 144 16.00 6.73 -7.92
N ILE A 145 15.31 6.70 -6.79
CA ILE A 145 14.13 5.83 -6.62
C ILE A 145 13.00 6.44 -7.46
N ARG A 146 12.89 6.01 -8.72
CA ARG A 146 11.96 6.59 -9.71
C ARG A 146 10.52 6.19 -9.47
N LYS A 147 10.29 4.96 -9.00
CA LYS A 147 8.97 4.41 -8.76
C LYS A 147 8.76 4.17 -7.27
N ARG A 148 7.59 4.50 -6.77
CA ARG A 148 7.13 4.21 -5.41
C ARG A 148 5.66 3.81 -5.43
N ILE A 149 5.28 2.90 -4.54
CA ILE A 149 3.88 2.69 -4.20
C ILE A 149 3.42 3.96 -3.49
N ALA A 150 2.44 4.63 -4.08
CA ALA A 150 1.85 5.84 -3.55
C ALA A 150 0.33 5.69 -3.56
N PRO A 151 -0.36 6.36 -2.64
CA PRO A 151 -1.80 6.31 -2.61
C PRO A 151 -2.40 7.17 -3.72
N VAL A 152 -3.59 6.75 -4.17
CA VAL A 152 -4.35 7.42 -5.22
C VAL A 152 -5.79 7.57 -4.80
N VAL A 153 -6.44 8.61 -5.31
CA VAL A 153 -7.88 8.83 -5.20
C VAL A 153 -8.53 8.63 -6.56
N PHE A 154 -9.62 7.88 -6.62
CA PHE A 154 -10.44 7.76 -7.81
C PHE A 154 -11.43 8.92 -7.88
N LYS A 155 -11.45 9.65 -9.01
CA LYS A 155 -12.36 10.79 -9.23
C LYS A 155 -13.83 10.41 -9.08
N LEU A 156 -14.18 9.20 -9.52
CA LEU A 156 -15.51 8.62 -9.43
C LEU A 156 -15.39 7.23 -8.82
N PRO A 157 -16.39 6.76 -8.05
CA PRO A 157 -16.41 5.40 -7.55
C PRO A 157 -16.20 4.35 -8.66
N VAL A 158 -15.45 3.32 -8.30
CA VAL A 158 -15.09 2.19 -9.17
C VAL A 158 -15.42 0.91 -8.44
N ASP A 159 -15.93 -0.07 -9.17
CA ASP A 159 -15.97 -1.44 -8.69
C ASP A 159 -14.53 -1.97 -8.65
N PRO A 160 -13.98 -2.37 -7.49
CA PRO A 160 -12.62 -2.89 -7.39
C PRO A 160 -12.37 -4.11 -8.28
N SER A 161 -13.41 -4.89 -8.60
CA SER A 161 -13.30 -6.04 -9.49
C SER A 161 -13.20 -5.64 -10.97
N SER A 162 -13.59 -4.42 -11.32
CA SER A 162 -13.55 -3.92 -12.70
C SER A 162 -12.16 -3.51 -13.14
N ILE A 163 -11.26 -3.12 -12.24
CA ILE A 163 -9.89 -2.72 -12.58
C ILE A 163 -8.93 -3.80 -12.06
N PRO A 164 -8.38 -4.66 -12.95
CA PRO A 164 -7.38 -5.64 -12.54
C PRO A 164 -6.20 -4.99 -11.82
N ILE A 165 -5.66 -5.65 -10.79
CA ILE A 165 -4.37 -5.28 -10.22
C ILE A 165 -3.30 -5.36 -11.33
N GLU A 166 -2.29 -4.50 -11.27
CA GLU A 166 -1.33 -4.26 -12.35
C GLU A 166 -1.90 -3.53 -13.58
N SER A 167 -3.15 -3.04 -13.57
CA SER A 167 -3.65 -2.22 -14.68
C SER A 167 -2.79 -0.97 -14.87
N PRO A 168 -2.35 -0.67 -16.11
CA PRO A 168 -1.49 0.46 -16.38
C PRO A 168 -2.23 1.79 -16.21
N ILE A 169 -1.55 2.75 -15.60
CA ILE A 169 -1.99 4.14 -15.44
C ILE A 169 -1.21 4.97 -16.45
N TYR A 170 -1.90 5.74 -17.27
CA TYR A 170 -1.31 6.63 -18.26
C TYR A 170 -1.60 8.10 -17.95
N ARG A 171 -0.77 8.98 -18.49
CA ARG A 171 -1.02 10.43 -18.49
C ARG A 171 -1.86 10.79 -19.71
N ILE A 172 -2.90 11.59 -19.50
CA ILE A 172 -3.73 12.14 -20.57
C ILE A 172 -3.80 13.66 -20.44
N SER A 173 -3.85 14.37 -21.57
CA SER A 173 -3.99 15.82 -21.56
C SER A 173 -5.36 16.24 -21.05
N SER A 174 -5.41 17.21 -20.14
CA SER A 174 -6.68 17.76 -19.63
C SER A 174 -7.51 18.47 -20.71
N SER A 175 -6.87 19.05 -21.73
CA SER A 175 -7.55 19.90 -22.72
C SER A 175 -8.28 19.12 -23.81
N ASN A 176 -7.73 17.97 -24.21
CA ASN A 176 -8.23 17.19 -25.35
C ASN A 176 -8.33 15.68 -25.06
N ASN A 177 -8.07 15.24 -23.82
CA ASN A 177 -8.08 13.84 -23.40
C ASN A 177 -7.19 12.90 -24.24
N THR A 178 -6.15 13.44 -24.89
CA THR A 178 -5.20 12.64 -25.66
C THR A 178 -4.14 12.02 -24.76
N LEU A 179 -3.69 10.81 -25.11
CA LEU A 179 -2.61 10.13 -24.41
C LEU A 179 -1.29 10.92 -24.54
N ILE A 180 -0.62 11.18 -23.42
CA ILE A 180 0.70 11.81 -23.39
C ILE A 180 1.77 10.76 -23.12
N GLY A 181 2.67 10.58 -24.08
CA GLY A 181 3.71 9.56 -24.05
C GLY A 181 3.20 8.18 -24.43
N ASN A 182 4.10 7.22 -24.50
CA ASN A 182 3.83 5.83 -24.94
C ASN A 182 4.01 4.79 -23.83
N ARG A 183 4.27 5.24 -22.59
CA ARG A 183 4.55 4.38 -21.44
C ARG A 183 3.61 4.71 -20.30
N PRO A 184 3.19 3.71 -19.50
CA PRO A 184 2.47 3.97 -18.27
C PRO A 184 3.31 4.81 -17.30
N VAL A 185 2.65 5.77 -16.66
CA VAL A 185 3.18 6.52 -15.51
C VAL A 185 3.04 5.74 -14.21
N GLY A 186 2.30 4.63 -14.21
CA GLY A 186 2.24 3.73 -13.07
C GLY A 186 1.34 2.52 -13.31
N TRP A 187 1.06 1.78 -12.24
CA TRP A 187 0.22 0.58 -12.25
C TRP A 187 -0.56 0.45 -10.96
N VAL A 188 -1.84 0.05 -11.06
CA VAL A 188 -2.70 -0.18 -9.89
C VAL A 188 -2.13 -1.31 -9.02
N ARG A 189 -2.18 -1.13 -7.70
CA ARG A 189 -1.74 -2.09 -6.68
C ARG A 189 -2.83 -2.48 -5.69
N GLY A 190 -3.81 -1.60 -5.49
CA GLY A 190 -4.95 -1.91 -4.64
C GLY A 190 -6.04 -0.88 -4.82
N ILE A 191 -7.28 -1.32 -4.65
CA ILE A 191 -8.48 -0.47 -4.64
C ILE A 191 -9.27 -0.86 -3.38
N GLU A 192 -9.69 0.12 -2.61
CA GLU A 192 -10.51 -0.15 -1.44
C GLU A 192 -11.90 -0.62 -1.87
N ASP A 193 -12.59 -1.32 -0.97
CA ASP A 193 -13.93 -1.82 -1.24
C ASP A 193 -14.93 -0.67 -1.45
N PRO A 194 -16.05 -0.90 -2.18
CA PRO A 194 -16.99 0.17 -2.48
C PRO A 194 -17.45 0.89 -1.22
N LEU A 195 -17.45 2.23 -1.28
CA LEU A 195 -17.80 3.05 -0.13
C LEU A 195 -19.29 2.95 0.16
N VAL A 196 -19.63 2.68 1.43
CA VAL A 196 -21.00 2.80 1.94
C VAL A 196 -21.42 4.27 2.00
N ASP A 197 -20.45 5.16 2.28
CA ASP A 197 -20.63 6.60 2.35
C ASP A 197 -20.18 7.27 1.04
N SER A 198 -21.14 7.68 0.22
CA SER A 198 -20.92 8.33 -1.07
C SER A 198 -20.29 9.73 -0.97
N SER A 199 -20.19 10.31 0.23
CA SER A 199 -19.51 11.60 0.45
C SER A 199 -17.98 11.46 0.46
N LYS A 200 -17.46 10.26 0.71
CA LYS A 200 -16.03 9.99 0.75
C LYS A 200 -15.51 9.65 -0.64
N GLN A 201 -14.28 10.08 -0.92
CA GLN A 201 -13.59 9.68 -2.15
C GLN A 201 -12.99 8.28 -1.98
N GLN A 202 -13.05 7.50 -3.07
CA GLN A 202 -12.51 6.15 -3.07
C GLN A 202 -10.99 6.17 -3.22
N VAL A 203 -10.27 5.43 -2.37
CA VAL A 203 -8.80 5.40 -2.35
C VAL A 203 -8.22 4.06 -2.80
N GLY A 204 -6.96 4.09 -3.20
CA GLY A 204 -6.21 2.91 -3.61
C GLY A 204 -4.71 3.12 -3.46
N LEU A 205 -3.95 2.12 -3.90
CA LEU A 205 -2.51 2.18 -4.05
C LEU A 205 -2.13 1.98 -5.51
N ALA A 206 -1.09 2.67 -5.94
CA ALA A 206 -0.50 2.47 -7.26
C ALA A 206 1.03 2.56 -7.19
N LEU A 207 1.72 1.72 -7.96
CA LEU A 207 3.14 1.88 -8.21
C LEU A 207 3.32 2.97 -9.26
N LEU A 208 3.74 4.15 -8.85
CA LEU A 208 3.79 5.34 -9.70
C LEU A 208 5.23 5.76 -9.96
N ARG A 209 5.47 6.31 -11.15
CA ARG A 209 6.70 7.04 -11.48
C ARG A 209 6.57 8.47 -10.96
N MET A 210 7.33 8.80 -9.92
CA MET A 210 7.12 10.02 -9.13
C MET A 210 7.26 11.29 -9.98
N ALA A 211 8.33 11.37 -10.78
CA ALA A 211 8.64 12.56 -11.57
C ALA A 211 7.61 12.79 -12.69
N GLU A 212 7.20 11.74 -13.40
CA GLU A 212 6.20 11.83 -14.46
C GLU A 212 4.81 12.19 -13.92
N CYS A 213 4.46 11.72 -12.71
CA CYS A 213 3.23 12.12 -12.03
C CYS A 213 3.27 13.59 -11.60
N ALA A 214 4.38 14.04 -11.01
CA ALA A 214 4.58 15.44 -10.65
C ALA A 214 4.52 16.36 -11.87
N GLU A 215 5.11 15.94 -12.99
CA GLU A 215 5.04 16.68 -14.25
C GLU A 215 3.59 16.77 -14.77
N ALA A 216 2.85 15.66 -14.77
CA ALA A 216 1.44 15.66 -15.16
C ALA A 216 0.62 16.66 -14.33
N ILE A 217 0.81 16.66 -13.01
CA ILE A 217 0.13 17.57 -12.08
C ILE A 217 0.51 19.03 -12.38
N SER A 218 1.80 19.31 -12.61
CA SER A 218 2.29 20.66 -12.93
C SER A 218 1.70 21.22 -14.23
N LYS A 219 1.35 20.33 -15.18
CA LYS A 219 0.73 20.69 -16.46
C LYS A 219 -0.81 20.70 -16.40
N GLY A 220 -1.40 20.32 -15.26
CA GLY A 220 -2.85 20.18 -15.13
C GLY A 220 -3.42 18.95 -15.85
N ASP A 221 -2.58 18.01 -16.26
CA ASP A 221 -2.98 16.77 -16.93
C ASP A 221 -3.60 15.78 -15.95
N HIS A 222 -4.27 14.75 -16.47
CA HIS A 222 -4.89 13.71 -15.66
C HIS A 222 -4.12 12.40 -15.76
N LEU A 223 -4.17 11.62 -14.67
CA LEU A 223 -3.79 10.22 -14.72
C LEU A 223 -5.04 9.37 -14.94
N TRP A 224 -4.92 8.35 -15.77
CA TRP A 224 -6.04 7.59 -16.31
C TRP A 224 -5.75 6.09 -16.27
N VAL A 225 -6.75 5.30 -15.87
CA VAL A 225 -6.75 3.84 -15.93
C VAL A 225 -8.00 3.33 -16.63
N ASP A 226 -7.84 2.26 -17.41
CA ASP A 226 -8.92 1.55 -18.08
C ASP A 226 -9.52 0.49 -17.14
N ALA A 227 -10.85 0.53 -16.93
CA ALA A 227 -11.59 -0.48 -16.19
C ALA A 227 -11.81 -1.81 -16.95
N SER A 228 -11.03 -2.08 -18.00
CA SER A 228 -10.88 -3.41 -18.59
C SER A 228 -9.49 -4.01 -18.40
N GLY A 229 -8.55 -3.23 -17.84
CA GLY A 229 -7.15 -3.63 -17.71
C GLY A 229 -6.38 -3.74 -19.04
N ALA A 230 -6.96 -3.29 -20.15
CA ALA A 230 -6.31 -3.31 -21.46
C ALA A 230 -5.08 -2.38 -21.49
N ALA A 231 -4.06 -2.77 -22.27
CA ALA A 231 -2.97 -1.88 -22.63
C ALA A 231 -3.52 -0.69 -23.45
N ALA A 232 -2.88 0.48 -23.34
CA ALA A 232 -3.34 1.77 -23.87
C ALA A 232 -4.17 1.68 -25.18
N PRO A 233 -5.29 2.40 -25.29
CA PRO A 233 -6.06 2.46 -26.52
C PRO A 233 -5.21 3.04 -27.65
N VAL A 234 -5.32 2.42 -28.82
CA VAL A 234 -4.46 2.67 -30.00
C VAL A 234 -4.74 4.05 -30.65
N SER A 235 -5.69 4.84 -30.14
CA SER A 235 -5.99 6.17 -30.67
C SER A 235 -6.70 7.10 -29.68
N ALA A 236 -6.42 8.41 -29.77
CA ALA A 236 -7.01 9.47 -28.94
C ALA A 236 -8.55 9.52 -29.01
N GLY A 237 -9.15 9.07 -30.11
CA GLY A 237 -10.61 9.05 -30.30
C GLY A 237 -11.35 8.04 -29.41
N SER A 238 -10.67 7.00 -28.89
CA SER A 238 -11.30 5.97 -28.04
C SER A 238 -11.34 6.35 -26.55
N ILE A 239 -10.58 7.37 -26.12
CA ILE A 239 -10.53 7.81 -24.72
C ILE A 239 -11.71 8.75 -24.42
N ILE A 240 -12.25 9.43 -25.43
CA ILE A 240 -13.33 10.40 -25.30
C ILE A 240 -14.67 9.66 -25.27
N GLY A 241 -15.26 9.50 -24.08
CA GLY A 241 -16.67 9.08 -23.93
C GLY A 241 -16.93 7.65 -23.46
N SER A 242 -15.90 6.85 -23.16
CA SER A 242 -16.12 5.55 -22.52
C SER A 242 -16.49 5.74 -21.04
N SER A 243 -17.68 5.29 -20.64
CA SER A 243 -18.12 5.21 -19.23
C SER A 243 -17.22 4.33 -18.34
N ARG A 244 -16.19 3.69 -18.93
CA ARG A 244 -15.23 2.79 -18.30
C ARG A 244 -13.94 3.50 -17.83
N ASN A 245 -13.75 4.75 -18.22
CA ASN A 245 -12.53 5.49 -17.91
C ASN A 245 -12.57 6.00 -16.47
N ARG A 246 -11.45 5.88 -15.74
CA ARG A 246 -11.35 6.39 -14.37
C ARG A 246 -10.13 7.30 -14.25
N ILE A 247 -10.38 8.54 -13.86
CA ILE A 247 -9.34 9.50 -13.51
C ILE A 247 -8.87 9.18 -12.10
N VAL A 248 -7.56 9.15 -11.91
CA VAL A 248 -6.92 8.93 -10.61
C VAL A 248 -6.01 10.11 -10.28
N TYR A 249 -5.97 10.47 -8.99
CA TYR A 249 -5.13 11.54 -8.49
C TYR A 249 -4.18 10.99 -7.44
N PRO A 250 -2.86 11.04 -7.65
CA PRO A 250 -1.91 10.61 -6.63
C PRO A 250 -1.80 11.67 -5.54
N PHE A 251 -1.48 11.23 -4.33
CA PHE A 251 -1.11 12.12 -3.25
C PHE A 251 0.03 11.55 -2.42
N ALA A 252 0.75 12.43 -1.74
CA ALA A 252 1.81 12.08 -0.82
C ALA A 252 1.24 11.97 0.61
N PRO A 253 1.46 10.84 1.32
CA PRO A 253 1.12 10.72 2.73
C PRO A 253 1.80 11.80 3.58
N PHE A 254 1.12 12.26 4.63
CA PHE A 254 1.61 13.34 5.49
C PHE A 254 2.96 13.03 6.17
N TRP A 255 3.27 11.75 6.38
CA TRP A 255 4.46 11.29 7.09
C TRP A 255 5.69 11.11 6.18
N TRP A 256 5.52 11.19 4.85
CA TRP A 256 6.65 11.17 3.92
C TRP A 256 7.44 12.47 4.02
N GLU A 257 8.76 12.42 4.00
CA GLU A 257 9.63 13.60 3.87
C GLU A 257 9.39 14.36 2.55
N ASP A 258 9.65 15.68 2.55
CA ASP A 258 9.35 16.58 1.42
C ASP A 258 10.13 16.29 0.14
N ASN A 259 11.27 15.62 0.26
CA ASN A 259 12.11 15.21 -0.86
C ASN A 259 11.62 13.91 -1.55
N ILE A 260 10.63 13.19 -1.01
CA ILE A 260 10.22 11.87 -1.52
C ILE A 260 9.27 11.99 -2.72
N ALA A 261 8.27 12.87 -2.61
CA ALA A 261 7.17 13.00 -3.57
C ALA A 261 7.02 14.45 -4.04
N VAL A 262 8.14 15.06 -4.44
CA VAL A 262 8.22 16.45 -4.90
C VAL A 262 7.23 16.68 -6.05
N GLY A 263 6.37 17.70 -5.90
CA GLY A 263 5.36 18.07 -6.90
C GLY A 263 4.07 17.23 -6.89
N ILE A 264 3.96 16.25 -5.98
CA ILE A 264 2.70 15.53 -5.74
C ILE A 264 1.97 16.20 -4.54
N PRO A 265 0.66 16.49 -4.65
CA PRO A 265 -0.10 17.09 -3.56
C PRO A 265 -0.04 16.24 -2.28
N ARG A 266 0.08 16.89 -1.12
CA ARG A 266 0.02 16.22 0.17
C ARG A 266 -1.41 16.18 0.70
N MET A 267 -1.82 15.02 1.19
CA MET A 267 -3.07 14.90 1.94
C MET A 267 -2.84 15.27 3.41
N ALA A 268 -3.83 15.89 4.03
CA ALA A 268 -3.86 16.09 5.48
C ALA A 268 -3.82 14.75 6.22
N ASN A 269 -3.46 14.76 7.50
CA ASN A 269 -3.38 13.55 8.30
C ASN A 269 -4.77 12.88 8.40
N PRO A 270 -5.01 11.70 7.79
CA PRO A 270 -6.32 11.04 7.87
C PRO A 270 -6.64 10.56 9.30
N LEU A 271 -5.63 10.50 10.18
CA LEU A 271 -5.78 10.11 11.58
C LEU A 271 -6.27 11.27 12.46
N SER A 272 -6.22 12.52 12.00
CA SER A 272 -6.66 13.67 12.83
C SER A 272 -8.18 13.85 12.88
N GLU A 273 -8.93 13.40 11.87
CA GLU A 273 -10.40 13.44 11.88
C GLU A 273 -11.03 12.40 12.82
N ALA A 274 -10.24 11.41 13.27
CA ALA A 274 -10.65 10.39 14.24
C ALA A 274 -10.32 10.76 15.70
N ILE A 275 -9.84 11.97 15.96
CA ILE A 275 -9.54 12.47 17.30
C ILE A 275 -10.70 13.37 17.73
N PRO A 276 -11.67 12.92 18.55
CA PRO A 276 -12.44 13.86 19.33
C PRO A 276 -11.42 14.66 20.16
N SER A 277 -11.34 15.96 19.90
CA SER A 277 -10.68 16.91 20.77
C SER A 277 -11.26 16.73 22.17
N SER A 278 -10.49 16.15 23.09
CA SER A 278 -10.76 16.33 24.53
C SER A 278 -9.82 17.41 25.05
N PRO A 279 -10.34 18.31 25.90
CA PRO A 279 -9.73 19.58 26.21
C PRO A 279 -8.58 19.39 27.22
N CYS A 280 -7.51 20.14 27.03
CA CYS A 280 -6.74 20.63 28.17
C CYS A 280 -7.44 21.89 28.71
#